data_AF-A0A7C5HFR5-F1
#
_entry.id   AF-A0A7C5HFR5-F1
#
_cell.length_a   1.000
_cell.length_b   1.000
_cell.length_c   1.000
_cell.angle_alpha   90.00
_cell.angle_beta   90.00
_cell.angle_gamma   90.00
#
_symmetry.space_group_name_H-M   'P 1'
#
loop_
_entity.id
_entity.type
_entity.pdbx_description
1 polymer ?
#
loop_
_entity_poly.entity_id
_entity_poly.type
_entity_poly.pdbx_seq_one_letter_code
_entity_poly.pdbx_strand_id
1 'polypeptide(L)'
;YKILRKKNVVWGYADPKLDPCGYRALMVIQLAEVYYKTPGLYAQLISNFSNTNIRPKSVELISLLKSGNMDYAWEYRSVALQHDLKFIILSDEINLGNYKYDSYYGKAFVDVPGKKPGATLRIRGKSITYGITLIKDAPNKGDAIFFLSYLLDPKRGLKILRNSGQPTFIQARVPTDSMKNLLPDRIKSLVVVKN
;
A
#
# COMPACT_ATOMS: atom_id res chain seq x y z
N TYR A 1 -2.00 -6.07 -17.66
CA TYR A 1 -1.40 -4.96 -18.45
C TYR A 1 -2.00 -4.85 -19.86
N LYS A 2 -2.19 -5.94 -20.64
CA LYS A 2 -2.74 -5.88 -22.01
C LYS A 2 -4.07 -5.11 -22.12
N ILE A 3 -4.97 -5.28 -21.14
CA ILE A 3 -6.27 -4.61 -21.11
C ILE A 3 -6.14 -3.07 -21.01
N LEU A 4 -5.17 -2.58 -20.24
CA LEU A 4 -4.91 -1.14 -20.05
C LEU A 4 -4.36 -0.46 -21.32
N ARG A 5 -3.96 -1.25 -22.33
CA ARG A 5 -3.50 -0.75 -23.64
C ARG A 5 -4.61 -0.62 -24.67
N LYS A 6 -5.83 -1.09 -24.39
CA LYS A 6 -6.93 -1.01 -25.35
C LYS A 6 -7.46 0.43 -25.39
N LYS A 7 -7.65 0.98 -26.60
CA LYS A 7 -8.07 2.38 -26.81
C LYS A 7 -9.40 2.74 -26.15
N ASN A 8 -10.30 1.78 -26.02
CA ASN A 8 -11.63 1.94 -25.44
C ASN A 8 -11.69 1.57 -23.95
N VAL A 9 -10.55 1.38 -23.29
CA VAL A 9 -10.48 1.09 -21.85
C VAL A 9 -10.00 2.34 -21.12
N VAL A 10 -10.83 2.84 -20.22
CA VAL A 10 -10.56 3.99 -19.35
C VAL A 10 -10.04 3.46 -18.02
N TRP A 11 -8.86 3.91 -17.61
CA TRP A 11 -8.31 3.58 -16.31
C TRP A 11 -7.69 4.77 -15.60
N GLY A 12 -7.62 4.72 -14.27
CA GLY A 12 -7.25 5.84 -13.40
C GLY A 12 -6.29 5.48 -12.27
N TYR A 13 -5.55 6.48 -11.79
CA TYR A 13 -4.77 6.42 -10.54
C TYR A 13 -4.78 7.78 -9.84
N ALA A 14 -4.47 7.81 -8.55
CA ALA A 14 -4.44 9.05 -7.78
C ALA A 14 -3.21 9.92 -8.12
N ASP A 15 -3.24 11.21 -7.82
CA ASP A 15 -2.11 12.10 -8.06
C ASP A 15 -0.90 11.64 -7.22
N PRO A 16 0.22 11.24 -7.85
CA PRO A 16 1.41 10.78 -7.13
C PRO A 16 2.03 11.87 -6.24
N LYS A 17 1.68 13.15 -6.42
CA LYS A 17 2.11 14.25 -5.56
C LYS A 17 1.30 14.34 -4.27
N LEU A 18 0.06 13.86 -4.26
CA LEU A 18 -0.91 14.10 -3.20
C LEU A 18 -1.33 12.81 -2.48
N ASP A 19 -1.15 11.64 -3.09
CA ASP A 19 -1.61 10.36 -2.57
C ASP A 19 -0.59 9.24 -2.80
N PRO A 20 -0.19 8.50 -1.75
CA PRO A 20 0.60 7.29 -1.88
C PRO A 20 0.12 6.27 -2.89
N CYS A 21 -1.20 6.11 -3.06
CA CYS A 21 -1.74 5.18 -4.04
C CYS A 21 -1.30 5.55 -5.47
N GLY A 22 -1.17 6.86 -5.75
CA GLY A 22 -0.76 7.38 -7.04
C GLY A 22 0.66 6.98 -7.43
N TYR A 23 1.65 7.30 -6.57
CA TYR A 23 3.03 6.91 -6.88
C TYR A 23 3.23 5.38 -6.81
N ARG A 24 2.45 4.67 -5.99
CA ARG A 24 2.47 3.20 -5.93
C ARG A 24 1.94 2.59 -7.22
N ALA A 25 0.88 3.13 -7.82
CA ALA A 25 0.38 2.69 -9.12
C ALA A 25 1.48 2.75 -10.19
N LEU A 26 2.19 3.88 -10.26
CA LEU A 26 3.32 4.05 -11.18
C LEU A 26 4.45 3.05 -10.90
N MET A 27 4.79 2.81 -9.63
CA MET A 27 5.78 1.80 -9.24
C MET A 27 5.37 0.39 -9.69
N VAL A 28 4.11 0.00 -9.49
CA VAL A 28 3.62 -1.32 -9.91
C VAL A 28 3.74 -1.48 -11.43
N ILE A 29 3.46 -0.44 -12.21
CA ILE A 29 3.63 -0.48 -13.68
C ILE A 29 5.11 -0.62 -14.07
N GLN A 30 6.02 0.11 -13.42
CA GLN A 30 7.47 -0.04 -13.63
C GLN A 30 7.95 -1.47 -13.29
N LEU A 31 7.47 -2.03 -12.18
CA LEU A 31 7.80 -3.40 -11.77
C LEU A 31 7.20 -4.43 -12.74
N ALA A 32 6.01 -4.17 -13.27
CA ALA A 32 5.37 -5.02 -14.26
C ALA A 32 6.17 -5.08 -15.57
N GLU A 33 6.78 -3.97 -16.01
CA GLU A 33 7.67 -3.96 -17.17
C GLU A 33 8.82 -4.97 -17.03
N VAL A 34 9.50 -4.95 -15.87
CA VAL A 34 10.59 -5.89 -15.55
C VAL A 34 10.06 -7.31 -15.40
N TYR A 35 8.97 -7.50 -14.66
CA TYR A 35 8.41 -8.81 -14.33
C TYR A 35 7.90 -9.55 -15.58
N TYR A 36 7.14 -8.87 -16.44
CA TYR A 36 6.61 -9.44 -17.68
C TYR A 36 7.60 -9.40 -18.85
N LYS A 37 8.86 -8.97 -18.62
CA LYS A 37 9.89 -8.83 -19.66
C LYS A 37 9.36 -8.11 -20.90
N THR A 38 8.66 -7.00 -20.68
CA THR A 38 8.01 -6.22 -21.75
C THR A 38 8.61 -4.80 -21.76
N PRO A 39 9.80 -4.60 -22.35
CA PRO A 39 10.47 -3.30 -22.36
C PRO A 39 9.58 -2.19 -22.93
N GLY A 40 9.61 -1.02 -22.31
CA GLY A 40 8.82 0.15 -22.70
C GLY A 40 7.36 0.11 -22.26
N LEU A 41 6.92 -0.89 -21.49
CA LEU A 41 5.54 -0.99 -21.01
C LEU A 41 5.11 0.23 -20.19
N TYR A 42 5.96 0.70 -19.27
CA TYR A 42 5.67 1.88 -18.45
C TYR A 42 5.51 3.12 -19.33
N ALA A 43 6.51 3.40 -20.18
CA ALA A 43 6.49 4.55 -21.07
C ALA A 43 5.24 4.53 -21.97
N GLN A 44 4.89 3.38 -22.54
CA GLN A 44 3.72 3.21 -23.38
C GLN A 44 2.40 3.45 -22.65
N LEU A 45 2.24 2.95 -21.42
CA LEU A 45 1.01 3.13 -20.67
C LEU A 45 0.84 4.58 -20.21
N ILE A 46 1.92 5.23 -19.79
CA ILE A 46 1.88 6.61 -19.32
C ILE A 46 1.78 7.62 -20.46
N SER A 47 2.43 7.40 -21.61
CA SER A 47 2.36 8.33 -22.74
C SER A 47 0.97 8.43 -23.35
N ASN A 48 0.18 7.36 -23.25
CA ASN A 48 -1.20 7.30 -23.73
C ASN A 48 -2.22 7.59 -22.63
N PHE A 49 -1.77 7.95 -21.43
CA PHE A 49 -2.64 8.16 -20.28
C PHE A 49 -3.29 9.54 -20.33
N SER A 50 -4.61 9.61 -20.16
CA SER A 50 -5.30 10.89 -20.07
C SER A 50 -5.11 11.51 -18.68
N ASN A 51 -4.63 12.75 -18.63
CA ASN A 51 -4.55 13.51 -17.36
C ASN A 51 -5.92 13.68 -16.69
N THR A 52 -7.02 13.62 -17.46
CA THR A 52 -8.40 13.65 -16.92
C THR A 52 -8.76 12.41 -16.12
N ASN A 53 -7.93 11.37 -16.11
CA ASN A 53 -8.10 10.15 -15.32
C ASN A 53 -7.24 10.14 -14.04
N ILE A 54 -6.51 11.23 -13.77
CA ILE A 54 -5.83 11.44 -12.48
C ILE A 54 -6.82 12.13 -11.52
N ARG A 55 -6.94 11.62 -10.30
CA ARG A 55 -7.72 12.28 -9.23
C ARG A 55 -6.82 12.67 -8.06
N PRO A 56 -7.09 13.77 -7.34
CA PRO A 56 -6.29 14.15 -6.18
C PRO A 56 -6.16 13.02 -5.16
N LYS A 57 -7.24 12.28 -4.89
CA LYS A 57 -7.26 11.13 -3.99
C LYS A 57 -7.80 9.87 -4.66
N SER A 58 -7.24 8.73 -4.29
CA SER A 58 -7.59 7.39 -4.76
C SER A 58 -9.06 7.04 -4.52
N VAL A 59 -9.61 7.44 -3.37
CA VAL A 59 -11.04 7.28 -3.04
C VAL A 59 -12.01 7.94 -4.04
N GLU A 60 -11.58 8.97 -4.77
CA GLU A 60 -12.40 9.62 -5.79
C GLU A 60 -12.56 8.77 -7.05
N LEU A 61 -11.66 7.81 -7.28
CA LEU A 61 -11.75 6.88 -8.42
C LEU A 61 -12.91 5.87 -8.21
N ILE A 62 -13.31 5.63 -6.97
CA ILE A 62 -14.37 4.67 -6.62
C ILE A 62 -15.71 5.07 -7.26
N SER A 63 -16.05 6.36 -7.24
CA SER A 63 -17.31 6.84 -7.83
C SER A 63 -17.34 6.60 -9.35
N LEU A 64 -16.20 6.81 -10.03
CA LEU A 64 -16.06 6.59 -11.47
C LEU A 64 -16.16 5.11 -11.84
N LEU A 65 -15.60 4.22 -11.01
CA LEU A 65 -15.77 2.78 -11.17
C LEU A 65 -17.24 2.37 -11.02
N LYS A 66 -17.92 2.89 -10.00
CA LYS A 66 -19.33 2.54 -9.72
C LYS A 66 -20.30 3.09 -10.76
N SER A 67 -20.01 4.26 -11.33
CA SER A 67 -20.84 4.83 -12.40
C SER A 67 -20.55 4.23 -13.78
N GLY A 68 -19.48 3.44 -13.93
CA GLY A 68 -19.02 2.94 -15.23
C GLY A 68 -18.29 3.97 -16.09
N ASN A 69 -17.97 5.14 -15.54
CA ASN A 69 -17.17 6.17 -16.24
C ASN A 69 -15.68 5.81 -16.29
N MET A 70 -15.28 4.75 -15.58
CA MET A 70 -13.93 4.21 -15.55
C MET A 70 -14.00 2.68 -15.45
N ASP A 71 -13.23 1.98 -16.27
CA ASP A 71 -13.22 0.51 -16.31
C ASP A 71 -12.29 -0.09 -15.24
N TYR A 72 -11.14 0.55 -15.00
CA TYR A 72 -10.15 0.08 -14.02
C TYR A 72 -9.55 1.23 -13.21
N ALA A 73 -9.26 1.02 -11.94
CA ALA A 73 -8.49 1.96 -11.13
C ALA A 73 -7.41 1.24 -10.34
N TRP A 74 -6.32 1.95 -10.08
CA TRP A 74 -5.28 1.50 -9.16
C TRP A 74 -5.67 1.86 -7.73
N GLU A 75 -5.85 0.83 -6.91
CA GLU A 75 -6.35 0.97 -5.53
C GLU A 75 -5.85 -0.18 -4.64
N TYR A 76 -5.81 0.04 -3.33
CA TYR A 76 -5.51 -1.01 -2.35
C TYR A 76 -6.63 -2.04 -2.29
N ARG A 77 -6.25 -3.31 -2.08
CA ARG A 77 -7.19 -4.43 -1.88
C ARG A 77 -8.21 -4.15 -0.77
N SER A 78 -7.80 -3.49 0.31
CA SER A 78 -8.67 -3.16 1.43
C SER A 78 -9.81 -2.23 1.02
N VAL A 79 -9.52 -1.20 0.21
CA VAL A 79 -10.51 -0.25 -0.29
C VAL A 79 -11.45 -0.94 -1.27
N ALA A 80 -10.92 -1.75 -2.20
CA ALA A 80 -11.75 -2.51 -3.11
C ALA A 80 -12.76 -3.42 -2.37
N LEU A 81 -12.31 -4.13 -1.34
CA LEU A 81 -13.17 -4.98 -0.51
C LEU A 81 -14.22 -4.17 0.29
N GLN A 82 -13.81 -3.04 0.89
CA GLN A 82 -14.72 -2.20 1.69
C GLN A 82 -15.82 -1.52 0.85
N HIS A 83 -15.58 -1.34 -0.45
CA HIS A 83 -16.53 -0.71 -1.37
C HIS A 83 -17.24 -1.70 -2.31
N ASP A 84 -17.09 -3.01 -2.06
CA ASP A 84 -17.67 -4.11 -2.86
C ASP A 84 -17.30 -4.03 -4.36
N LEU A 85 -16.05 -3.67 -4.63
CA LEU A 85 -15.51 -3.60 -5.99
C LEU A 85 -14.88 -4.94 -6.38
N LYS A 86 -15.05 -5.32 -7.66
CA LYS A 86 -14.25 -6.40 -8.26
C LYS A 86 -12.81 -5.93 -8.44
N PHE A 87 -11.85 -6.81 -8.21
CA PHE A 87 -10.43 -6.50 -8.35
C PHE A 87 -9.64 -7.67 -8.94
N ILE A 88 -8.50 -7.33 -9.54
CA ILE A 88 -7.51 -8.30 -10.04
C ILE A 88 -6.36 -8.34 -9.03
N ILE A 89 -6.04 -9.53 -8.52
CA ILE A 89 -4.87 -9.72 -7.67
C ILE A 89 -3.63 -9.74 -8.56
N LEU A 90 -2.68 -8.85 -8.26
CA LEU A 90 -1.38 -8.81 -8.90
C LEU A 90 -0.38 -9.68 -8.12
N SER A 91 0.62 -10.21 -8.83
CA SER A 91 1.68 -11.05 -8.25
C SER A 91 2.44 -10.33 -7.13
N ASP A 92 2.91 -11.08 -6.13
CA ASP A 92 3.67 -10.55 -5.00
C ASP A 92 4.94 -9.82 -5.43
N GLU A 93 5.55 -10.19 -6.56
CA GLU A 93 6.73 -9.51 -7.13
C GLU A 93 6.47 -8.05 -7.51
N ILE A 94 5.22 -7.67 -7.76
CA ILE A 94 4.89 -6.34 -8.31
C ILE A 94 3.88 -5.56 -7.47
N ASN A 95 3.08 -6.23 -6.64
CA ASN A 95 1.93 -5.63 -5.95
C ASN A 95 2.29 -4.77 -4.72
N LEU A 96 3.57 -4.70 -4.34
CA LEU A 96 4.07 -3.99 -3.14
C LEU A 96 3.50 -4.54 -1.81
N GLY A 97 2.95 -5.75 -1.79
CA GLY A 97 2.27 -6.33 -0.63
C GLY A 97 3.14 -7.26 0.23
N ASN A 98 4.32 -7.67 -0.25
CA ASN A 98 5.11 -8.71 0.38
C ASN A 98 6.56 -8.25 0.62
N TYR A 99 6.90 -8.02 1.88
CA TYR A 99 8.21 -7.54 2.33
C TYR A 99 9.41 -8.37 1.85
N LYS A 100 9.21 -9.66 1.54
CA LYS A 100 10.26 -10.52 0.97
C LYS A 100 10.77 -10.03 -0.38
N TYR A 101 9.97 -9.21 -1.08
CA TYR A 101 10.32 -8.62 -2.36
C TYR A 101 10.79 -7.17 -2.25
N ASP A 102 11.07 -6.63 -1.05
CA ASP A 102 11.53 -5.24 -0.88
C ASP A 102 12.74 -4.89 -1.75
N SER A 103 13.72 -5.78 -1.88
CA SER A 103 14.87 -5.59 -2.78
C SER A 103 14.45 -5.51 -4.26
N TYR A 104 13.43 -6.27 -4.66
CA TYR A 104 12.88 -6.22 -6.01
C TYR A 104 12.04 -4.96 -6.23
N TYR A 105 11.19 -4.58 -5.28
CA TYR A 105 10.39 -3.36 -5.31
C TYR A 105 11.26 -2.10 -5.45
N GLY A 106 12.45 -2.10 -4.85
CA GLY A 106 13.42 -1.01 -4.93
C GLY A 106 13.93 -0.69 -6.34
N LYS A 107 13.64 -1.53 -7.34
CA LYS A 107 13.90 -1.27 -8.77
C LYS A 107 13.00 -0.17 -9.34
N ALA A 108 11.82 0.05 -8.75
CA ALA A 108 10.92 1.11 -9.13
C ALA A 108 11.08 2.35 -8.24
N PHE A 109 10.89 3.52 -8.82
CA PHE A 109 10.91 4.78 -8.09
C PHE A 109 10.05 5.84 -8.78
N VAL A 110 9.57 6.79 -8.00
CA VAL A 110 8.83 7.96 -8.49
C VAL A 110 9.37 9.19 -7.80
N ASP A 111 9.63 10.22 -8.59
CA ASP A 111 10.05 11.52 -8.10
C ASP A 111 8.80 12.38 -7.82
N VAL A 112 8.67 12.86 -6.58
CA VAL A 112 7.56 13.71 -6.13
C VAL A 112 8.09 15.05 -5.61
N PRO A 113 7.26 16.10 -5.49
CA PRO A 113 7.67 17.35 -4.87
C PRO A 113 8.23 17.13 -3.45
N GLY A 114 9.39 17.70 -3.18
CA GLY A 114 10.05 17.70 -1.88
C GLY A 114 9.47 18.77 -0.93
N LYS A 115 10.00 18.83 0.30
CA LYS A 115 9.52 19.77 1.34
C LYS A 115 9.80 21.24 1.02
N LYS A 116 10.78 21.53 0.17
CA LYS A 116 11.17 22.90 -0.22
C LYS A 116 10.69 23.17 -1.65
N PRO A 117 10.29 24.40 -1.99
CA PRO A 117 9.98 24.78 -3.37
C PRO A 117 11.11 24.38 -4.33
N GLY A 118 10.76 23.74 -5.45
CA GLY A 118 11.73 23.23 -6.44
C GLY A 118 12.50 21.97 -6.03
N ALA A 119 12.41 21.51 -4.77
CA ALA A 119 13.04 20.26 -4.37
C ALA A 119 12.25 19.05 -4.89
N THR A 120 12.96 17.96 -5.17
CA THR A 120 12.38 16.68 -5.55
C THR A 120 12.75 15.63 -4.50
N LEU A 121 11.79 14.79 -4.12
CA LEU A 121 11.98 13.63 -3.28
C LEU A 121 11.80 12.37 -4.13
N ARG A 122 12.85 11.55 -4.21
CA ARG A 122 12.76 10.22 -4.83
C ARG A 122 12.19 9.22 -3.85
N ILE A 123 10.98 8.74 -4.12
CA ILE A 123 10.39 7.63 -3.38
C ILE A 123 10.75 6.33 -4.09
N ARG A 124 11.40 5.40 -3.39
CA ARG A 124 11.69 4.05 -3.90
C ARG A 124 10.60 3.07 -3.47
N GLY A 125 10.31 2.10 -4.34
CA GLY A 125 9.35 1.04 -4.04
C GLY A 125 9.77 0.20 -2.83
N LYS A 126 8.80 -0.08 -1.95
CA LYS A 126 8.93 -0.94 -0.77
C LYS A 126 7.56 -1.52 -0.44
N SER A 127 7.52 -2.63 0.28
CA SER A 127 6.28 -3.22 0.78
C SER A 127 5.45 -2.24 1.60
N ILE A 128 4.13 -2.33 1.41
CA ILE A 128 3.12 -1.57 2.13
C ILE A 128 2.85 -2.28 3.45
N THR A 129 3.72 -2.02 4.43
CA THR A 129 3.63 -2.60 5.77
C THR A 129 3.17 -1.55 6.77
N TYR A 130 2.12 -1.84 7.53
CA TYR A 130 1.67 -0.99 8.63
C TYR A 130 2.42 -1.30 9.91
N GLY A 131 2.88 -0.24 10.58
CA GLY A 131 3.47 -0.28 11.91
C GLY A 131 2.62 0.52 12.89
N ILE A 132 2.62 0.11 14.14
CA ILE A 132 2.02 0.85 15.26
C ILE A 132 3.02 0.91 16.40
N THR A 133 2.97 1.97 17.21
CA THR A 133 3.88 2.17 18.34
C THR A 133 3.15 2.69 19.57
N LEU A 134 3.67 2.36 20.75
CA LEU A 134 3.35 3.02 22.01
C LEU A 134 4.35 4.15 22.21
N ILE A 135 3.88 5.40 22.22
CA ILE A 135 4.77 6.55 22.49
C ILE A 135 5.26 6.51 23.95
N LYS A 136 6.48 7.04 24.18
CA LYS A 136 7.13 7.00 25.51
C LYS A 136 6.30 7.71 26.58
N ASP A 137 5.84 8.91 26.24
CA ASP A 137 5.11 9.81 27.15
C ASP A 137 3.60 9.77 26.87
N ALA A 138 3.05 8.56 26.71
CA ALA A 138 1.61 8.38 26.48
C ALA A 138 0.81 8.89 27.69
N PRO A 139 -0.05 9.92 27.54
CA PRO A 139 -0.76 10.53 28.67
C PRO A 139 -1.72 9.54 29.35
N ASN A 140 -2.22 8.56 28.60
CA ASN A 140 -2.98 7.44 29.11
C ASN A 140 -2.37 6.12 28.64
N LYS A 141 -1.22 5.79 29.24
CA LYS A 141 -0.44 4.59 28.89
C LYS A 141 -1.20 3.29 29.15
N GLY A 142 -2.03 3.24 30.20
CA GLY A 142 -2.84 2.07 30.54
C GLY A 142 -3.81 1.70 29.41
N ASP A 143 -4.60 2.67 28.95
CA ASP A 143 -5.58 2.44 27.88
C ASP A 143 -4.92 2.21 26.52
N ALA A 144 -3.77 2.87 26.26
CA ALA A 144 -2.99 2.59 25.05
C ALA A 144 -2.51 1.12 25.02
N ILE A 145 -2.06 0.57 26.15
CA ILE A 145 -1.69 -0.84 26.27
C ILE A 145 -2.92 -1.74 26.10
N PHE A 146 -4.06 -1.37 26.68
CA PHE A 146 -5.31 -2.12 26.53
C PHE A 146 -5.73 -2.19 25.05
N PHE A 147 -5.74 -1.05 24.36
CA PHE A 147 -6.04 -0.96 22.93
C PHE A 147 -5.06 -1.78 22.09
N LEU A 148 -3.75 -1.64 22.31
CA LEU A 148 -2.74 -2.43 21.59
C LEU A 148 -2.93 -3.93 21.81
N SER A 149 -3.28 -4.34 23.03
CA SER A 149 -3.55 -5.74 23.34
C SER A 149 -4.76 -6.26 22.56
N TYR A 150 -5.82 -5.45 22.43
CA TYR A 150 -6.99 -5.80 21.62
C TYR A 150 -6.67 -5.84 20.13
N LEU A 151 -5.92 -4.84 19.63
CA LEU A 151 -5.55 -4.72 18.23
C LEU A 151 -4.70 -5.91 17.76
N LEU A 152 -3.72 -6.32 18.58
CA LEU A 152 -2.75 -7.37 18.25
C LEU A 152 -3.26 -8.80 18.53
N ASP A 153 -4.44 -8.93 19.15
CA ASP A 153 -5.07 -10.24 19.39
C ASP A 153 -5.50 -10.89 18.05
N PRO A 154 -5.06 -12.13 17.75
CA PRO A 154 -5.37 -12.83 16.50
C PRO A 154 -6.86 -13.09 16.26
N LYS A 155 -7.66 -13.19 17.33
CA LYS A 155 -9.11 -13.48 17.30
C LYS A 155 -9.95 -12.21 17.33
N ARG A 156 -9.37 -11.05 17.70
CA ARG A 156 -10.05 -9.75 17.81
C ARG A 156 -9.55 -8.76 16.76
N GLY A 157 -8.67 -7.82 17.10
CA GLY A 157 -8.26 -6.73 16.21
C GLY A 157 -7.65 -7.20 14.90
N LEU A 158 -6.75 -8.18 14.93
CA LEU A 158 -6.13 -8.71 13.71
C LEU A 158 -7.14 -9.45 12.82
N LYS A 159 -8.21 -10.03 13.40
CA LYS A 159 -9.31 -10.62 12.65
C LYS A 159 -10.09 -9.55 11.89
N ILE A 160 -10.37 -8.40 12.54
CA ILE A 160 -11.04 -7.26 11.90
C ILE A 160 -10.23 -6.77 10.70
N LEU A 161 -8.93 -6.50 10.88
CA LEU A 161 -8.06 -6.05 9.79
C LEU A 161 -8.04 -7.02 8.60
N ARG A 162 -7.90 -8.32 8.87
CA ARG A 162 -7.92 -9.36 7.83
C ARG A 162 -9.25 -9.38 7.07
N ASN A 163 -10.37 -9.29 7.78
CA ASN A 163 -11.70 -9.26 7.17
C ASN A 163 -11.92 -7.98 6.35
N SER A 164 -11.31 -6.86 6.73
CA SER A 164 -11.32 -5.60 5.99
C SER A 164 -10.31 -5.54 4.84
N GLY A 165 -9.73 -6.68 4.43
CA GLY A 165 -8.83 -6.77 3.29
C GLY A 165 -7.38 -6.40 3.54
N GLN A 166 -6.98 -6.29 4.82
CA GLN A 166 -5.61 -6.00 5.22
C GLN A 166 -4.98 -7.26 5.83
N PRO A 167 -4.19 -8.05 5.06
CA PRO A 167 -3.53 -9.24 5.59
C PRO A 167 -2.65 -8.89 6.80
N THR A 168 -2.77 -9.68 7.87
CA THR A 168 -2.08 -9.41 9.13
C THR A 168 -0.92 -10.37 9.37
N PHE A 169 0.12 -9.88 10.04
CA PHE A 169 1.15 -10.74 10.61
C PHE A 169 0.63 -11.33 11.92
N ILE A 170 0.53 -12.65 11.97
CA ILE A 170 0.12 -13.38 13.18
C ILE A 170 1.27 -14.32 13.56
N GLN A 171 2.02 -14.06 14.63
CA GLN A 171 1.98 -12.87 15.50
C GLN A 171 2.53 -11.61 14.83
N ALA A 172 2.17 -10.43 15.38
CA ALA A 172 2.76 -9.17 14.97
C ALA A 172 4.27 -9.15 15.27
N ARG A 173 5.02 -8.31 14.56
CA ARG A 173 6.48 -8.41 14.53
C ARG A 173 7.16 -7.21 15.17
N VAL A 174 8.28 -7.49 15.81
CA VAL A 174 9.27 -6.50 16.25
C VAL A 174 10.64 -6.89 15.67
N PRO A 175 11.52 -5.91 15.39
CA PRO A 175 12.76 -6.17 14.66
C PRO A 175 13.86 -6.83 15.52
N THR A 176 13.85 -6.63 16.84
CA THR A 176 14.93 -7.10 17.73
C THR A 176 14.39 -7.52 19.09
N ASP A 177 15.13 -8.41 19.77
CA ASP A 177 14.87 -8.74 21.18
C ASP A 177 14.95 -7.52 22.09
N SER A 178 15.87 -6.60 21.82
CA SER A 178 15.97 -5.33 22.54
C SER A 178 14.66 -4.53 22.46
N MET A 179 14.07 -4.39 21.27
CA MET A 179 12.77 -3.73 21.13
C MET A 179 11.66 -4.51 21.82
N LYS A 180 11.65 -5.85 21.73
CA LYS A 180 10.67 -6.68 22.42
C LYS A 180 10.72 -6.47 23.94
N ASN A 181 11.93 -6.39 24.51
CA ASN A 181 12.13 -6.23 25.95
C ASN A 181 11.65 -4.88 26.49
N LEU A 182 11.59 -3.84 25.65
CA LEU A 182 11.05 -2.52 25.99
C LEU A 182 9.51 -2.48 26.05
N LEU A 183 8.82 -3.46 25.47
CA LEU A 183 7.36 -3.48 25.45
C LEU A 183 6.80 -3.86 26.83
N PRO A 184 5.57 -3.45 27.18
CA PRO A 184 4.87 -3.97 28.36
C PRO A 184 4.60 -5.47 28.23
N ASP A 185 4.61 -6.22 29.34
CA ASP A 185 4.52 -7.69 29.31
C ASP A 185 3.28 -8.22 28.57
N ARG A 186 2.15 -7.53 28.72
CA ARG A 186 0.91 -7.85 28.00
C ARG A 186 1.10 -7.84 26.47
N ILE A 187 1.91 -6.92 25.96
CA ILE A 187 2.23 -6.81 24.53
C ILE A 187 3.34 -7.77 24.12
N LYS A 188 4.35 -8.03 24.97
CA LYS A 188 5.44 -8.98 24.68
C LYS A 188 4.93 -10.35 24.27
N SER A 189 3.85 -10.82 24.90
CA SER A 189 3.21 -12.12 24.61
C SER A 189 2.52 -12.18 23.24
N LEU A 190 2.20 -11.03 22.64
CA LEU A 190 1.45 -10.91 21.38
C LEU A 190 2.34 -10.66 20.16
N VAL A 191 3.66 -10.56 20.35
CA VAL A 191 4.62 -10.23 19.30
C VAL A 191 5.78 -11.23 19.21
N VAL A 192 6.33 -11.37 18.01
CA VAL A 192 7.51 -12.20 17.72
C VAL A 192 8.65 -11.35 17.15
N VAL A 193 9.89 -11.70 17.46
CA VAL A 193 11.07 -11.08 16.83
C VAL A 193 11.22 -11.66 15.43
N LYS A 194 11.05 -10.81 14.41
CA LYS A 194 11.15 -11.23 13.00
C LYS A 194 11.35 -10.04 12.07
N ASN A 195 12.35 -10.12 11.21
CA ASN A 195 12.60 -9.20 10.09
C ASN A 195 11.90 -9.65 8.80
#